data_AF-A0AAD6UX71-F1
#
_entry.id   AF-A0AAD6UX71-F1
#
_cell.length_a   1.000
_cell.length_b   1.000
_cell.length_c   1.000
_cell.angle_alpha   90.00
_cell.angle_beta   90.00
_cell.angle_gamma   90.00
#
_symmetry.space_group_name_H-M   'P 1'
#
loop_
_entity.id
_entity.type
_entity.pdbx_description
1 polymer ?
#
loop_
_entity_poly.entity_id
_entity_poly.type
_entity_poly.pdbx_seq_one_letter_code
_entity_poly.pdbx_strand_id
1 'polypeptide(L)'
;TLSNSRTSIHRSRPLMVHGFHFPVLLPFAPCPSPKPSRTPNLSWATESNGVWTGTRFEAPAHAAPDFVFPVRPINTLSSLVVERFCIRRRFVPAISPLKTMMIYTDGACASNGLASARAGFAFVFNLSPAGNNSGAVEQKGPGGQVHPHTSNRAELRAVIAALSFRGWWGEGWTRVVIVTDSEYVSEGATIRMRNWARRGWRTSAGSPAANRDLWEALSDILGGYARSGCEISFWRVPRKWNTLADAAAKAATELEGSGEYTNTLGILV
;
A
#
# COMPACT_ATOMS: atom_id res chain seq x y z
N THR A 1 41.50 -51.59 49.63
CA THR A 1 42.20 -50.81 50.67
C THR A 1 41.61 -49.41 50.66
N LEU A 2 40.52 -49.15 51.40
CA LEU A 2 40.49 -48.68 52.80
C LEU A 2 41.24 -47.35 53.06
N SER A 3 40.44 -46.29 53.30
CA SER A 3 40.52 -45.28 54.39
C SER A 3 40.08 -43.90 53.85
N ASN A 4 38.91 -43.32 54.17
CA ASN A 4 38.45 -42.76 55.46
C ASN A 4 39.55 -41.93 56.14
N SER A 5 39.41 -40.64 56.48
CA SER A 5 38.31 -39.86 57.08
C SER A 5 38.83 -38.40 57.23
N ARG A 6 38.14 -37.32 57.60
CA ARG A 6 37.12 -37.13 58.64
C ARG A 6 36.57 -35.68 58.56
N THR A 7 35.31 -35.60 58.95
CA THR A 7 34.40 -34.48 59.26
C THR A 7 34.93 -33.29 60.08
N SER A 8 34.32 -32.13 59.88
CA SER A 8 33.85 -31.28 61.00
C SER A 8 32.57 -30.53 60.63
N ILE A 9 31.56 -30.70 61.49
CA ILE A 9 30.24 -30.07 61.46
C ILE A 9 30.28 -28.93 62.49
N HIS A 10 29.81 -27.74 62.12
CA HIS A 10 29.24 -26.80 63.08
C HIS A 10 27.95 -26.19 62.53
N ARG A 11 26.82 -26.62 63.11
CA ARG A 11 25.53 -25.92 63.05
C ARG A 11 25.62 -24.67 63.92
N SER A 12 24.97 -23.57 63.51
CA SER A 12 23.99 -22.84 64.34
C SER A 12 23.49 -21.53 63.70
N ARG A 13 22.15 -21.46 63.62
CA ARG A 13 21.22 -20.31 63.68
C ARG A 13 20.72 -19.66 62.37
N PRO A 14 19.38 -19.58 62.19
CA PRO A 14 18.74 -18.94 61.04
C PRO A 14 18.55 -17.45 61.32
N LEU A 15 18.84 -16.60 60.33
CA LEU A 15 18.60 -15.16 60.40
C LEU A 15 17.51 -14.77 59.39
N MET A 16 16.39 -14.35 59.99
CA MET A 16 15.31 -13.49 59.52
C MET A 16 15.18 -13.25 58.01
N VAL A 17 14.05 -13.73 57.50
CA VAL A 17 13.40 -13.28 56.28
C VAL A 17 13.14 -11.78 56.38
N HIS A 18 13.85 -10.96 55.60
CA HIS A 18 13.39 -9.61 55.28
C HIS A 18 12.27 -9.75 54.25
N GLY A 19 11.03 -9.57 54.73
CA GLY A 19 9.87 -9.44 53.88
C GLY A 19 9.98 -8.18 53.03
N PHE A 20 10.26 -8.35 51.74
CA PHE A 20 9.92 -7.34 50.76
C PHE A 20 8.39 -7.34 50.62
N HIS A 21 7.77 -6.28 51.12
CA HIS A 21 6.39 -5.94 50.77
C HIS A 21 6.33 -5.70 49.26
N PHE A 22 5.82 -6.69 48.52
CA PHE A 22 5.29 -6.46 47.20
C PHE A 22 4.05 -5.57 47.34
N PRO A 23 3.96 -4.41 46.68
CA PRO A 23 2.71 -3.70 46.62
C PRO A 23 1.69 -4.61 45.92
N VAL A 24 0.59 -4.87 46.61
CA VAL A 24 -0.59 -5.54 46.08
C VAL A 24 -0.98 -4.83 44.79
N LEU A 25 -0.91 -5.56 43.67
CA LEU A 25 -1.44 -5.13 42.38
C LEU A 25 -2.92 -4.79 42.57
N LEU A 26 -3.23 -3.50 42.50
CA LEU A 26 -4.61 -3.04 42.29
C LEU A 26 -5.14 -3.72 41.02
N PRO A 27 -6.38 -4.25 41.02
CA PRO A 27 -6.95 -4.82 39.82
C PRO A 27 -6.99 -3.74 38.74
N PHE A 28 -6.39 -4.04 37.58
CA PHE A 28 -6.44 -3.21 36.39
C PHE A 28 -7.88 -2.80 36.14
N ALA A 29 -8.17 -1.50 36.24
CA ALA A 29 -9.42 -0.95 35.75
C ALA A 29 -9.55 -1.37 34.27
N PRO A 30 -10.70 -1.92 33.83
CA PRO A 30 -10.90 -2.27 32.44
C PRO A 30 -10.67 -1.02 31.60
N CYS A 31 -9.71 -1.11 30.68
CA CYS A 31 -9.44 -0.07 29.70
C CYS A 31 -10.77 0.27 29.02
N PRO A 32 -11.20 1.55 28.98
CA PRO A 32 -12.46 1.90 28.34
C PRO A 32 -12.37 1.42 26.90
N SER A 33 -13.28 0.51 26.54
CA SER A 33 -13.45 0.04 25.17
C SER A 33 -13.52 1.28 24.27
N PRO A 34 -12.72 1.32 23.18
CA PRO A 34 -12.79 2.44 22.26
C PRO A 34 -14.24 2.56 21.79
N LYS A 35 -14.90 3.66 22.17
CA LYS A 35 -16.20 4.03 21.61
C LYS A 35 -16.06 3.94 20.09
N PRO A 36 -17.04 3.39 19.35
CA PRO A 36 -16.97 3.33 17.90
C PRO A 36 -16.76 4.75 17.37
N SER A 37 -15.51 5.07 17.07
CA SER A 37 -15.11 6.39 16.67
C SER A 37 -15.59 6.54 15.24
N ARG A 38 -16.68 7.32 15.09
CA ARG A 38 -17.05 8.08 13.90
C ARG A 38 -16.79 7.30 12.61
N THR A 39 -17.83 6.63 12.09
CA THR A 39 -17.85 6.15 10.70
C THR A 39 -17.14 7.19 9.83
N PRO A 40 -16.04 6.83 9.14
CA PRO A 40 -15.33 7.80 8.32
C PRO A 40 -16.35 8.40 7.36
N ASN A 41 -16.24 9.71 7.10
CA ASN A 41 -17.11 10.37 6.14
C ASN A 41 -16.79 9.74 4.76
N LEU A 42 -17.55 8.72 4.37
CA LEU A 42 -17.37 7.91 3.16
C LEU A 42 -17.82 8.67 1.90
N SER A 43 -17.86 10.00 1.95
CA SER A 43 -18.34 10.84 0.84
C SER A 43 -17.53 10.68 -0.45
N TRP A 44 -16.31 10.12 -0.36
CA TRP A 44 -15.44 9.85 -1.51
C TRP A 44 -15.51 8.39 -2.01
N ALA A 45 -15.96 7.45 -1.19
CA ALA A 45 -15.93 6.02 -1.53
C ALA A 45 -17.31 5.60 -2.06
N THR A 46 -17.38 5.39 -3.37
CA THR A 46 -18.61 4.90 -4.01
C THR A 46 -18.58 3.39 -4.08
N GLU A 47 -19.34 2.75 -3.20
CA GLU A 47 -19.71 1.35 -3.37
C GLU A 47 -20.91 1.27 -4.31
N SER A 48 -20.79 0.48 -5.39
CA SER A 48 -21.92 0.19 -6.29
C SER A 48 -21.94 -1.31 -6.54
N ASN A 49 -22.95 -2.00 -6.03
CA ASN A 49 -23.07 -3.48 -6.10
C ASN A 49 -21.83 -4.21 -5.56
N GLY A 50 -21.29 -3.78 -4.41
CA GLY A 50 -20.09 -4.39 -3.81
C GLY A 50 -18.77 -4.01 -4.48
N VAL A 51 -18.78 -3.21 -5.55
CA VAL A 51 -17.57 -2.74 -6.24
C VAL A 51 -17.19 -1.35 -5.75
N TRP A 52 -15.94 -1.21 -5.31
CA TRP A 52 -15.35 0.03 -4.79
C TRP A 52 -14.54 0.74 -5.88
N THR A 53 -14.85 1.99 -6.15
CA THR A 53 -14.08 2.84 -7.09
C THR A 53 -13.28 3.91 -6.37
N GLY A 54 -12.15 4.33 -6.98
CA GLY A 54 -11.40 5.49 -6.53
C GLY A 54 -12.00 6.81 -7.04
N THR A 55 -11.48 7.93 -6.55
CA THR A 55 -11.87 9.26 -7.01
C THR A 55 -10.91 9.81 -8.06
N ARG A 56 -11.35 10.79 -8.85
CA ARG A 56 -10.44 11.57 -9.70
C ARG A 56 -9.75 12.61 -8.82
N PHE A 57 -8.43 12.74 -8.94
CA PHE A 57 -7.69 13.83 -8.33
C PHE A 57 -7.81 15.08 -9.22
N GLU A 58 -8.29 16.18 -8.64
CA GLU A 58 -8.41 17.47 -9.30
C GLU A 58 -7.18 18.35 -8.97
N ALA A 59 -6.17 18.28 -9.83
CA ALA A 59 -5.01 19.15 -9.71
C ALA A 59 -5.32 20.57 -10.23
N PRO A 60 -4.65 21.61 -9.68
CA PRO A 60 -4.69 22.94 -10.29
C PRO A 60 -4.28 22.87 -11.76
N ALA A 61 -4.92 23.66 -12.62
CA ALA A 61 -4.71 23.60 -14.06
C ALA A 61 -3.22 23.73 -14.41
N HIS A 62 -2.71 22.78 -15.20
CA HIS A 62 -1.31 22.70 -15.65
C HIS A 62 -0.25 22.52 -14.55
N ALA A 63 -0.63 22.26 -13.29
CA ALA A 63 0.33 22.04 -12.23
C ALA A 63 1.04 20.69 -12.39
N ALA A 64 2.38 20.73 -12.39
CA ALA A 64 3.19 19.51 -12.35
C ALA A 64 3.05 18.81 -10.99
N PRO A 65 3.12 17.47 -10.94
CA PRO A 65 3.20 16.70 -9.70
C PRO A 65 4.16 17.29 -8.67
N ASP A 66 5.38 17.61 -9.09
CA ASP A 66 6.41 18.18 -8.21
C ASP A 66 6.08 19.60 -7.72
N PHE A 67 5.18 20.30 -8.40
CA PHE A 67 4.67 21.60 -7.94
C PHE A 67 3.57 21.43 -6.89
N VAL A 68 2.64 20.48 -7.12
CA VAL A 68 1.54 20.19 -6.19
C VAL A 68 2.05 19.51 -4.92
N PHE A 69 3.06 18.68 -5.06
CA PHE A 69 3.68 17.91 -3.98
C PHE A 69 5.21 17.95 -4.16
N PRO A 70 5.87 19.02 -3.68
CA PRO A 70 7.31 19.16 -3.81
C PRO A 70 8.03 18.01 -3.11
N VAL A 71 8.95 17.37 -3.85
CA VAL A 71 9.90 16.43 -3.29
C VAL A 71 10.69 17.17 -2.23
N ARG A 72 10.54 16.77 -0.97
CA ARG A 72 11.39 17.29 0.09
C ARG A 72 12.76 16.64 -0.08
N PRO A 73 13.84 17.41 -0.27
CA PRO A 73 15.16 16.81 -0.31
C PRO A 73 15.41 16.09 1.03
N ILE A 74 15.72 14.80 0.94
CA ILE A 74 16.27 14.06 2.07
C ILE A 74 17.70 14.55 2.21
N ASN A 75 17.95 15.64 2.94
CA ASN A 75 19.32 16.00 3.29
C ASN A 75 19.40 16.57 4.72
N THR A 76 20.25 15.87 5.47
CA THR A 76 21.03 16.32 6.64
C THR A 76 20.24 16.82 7.85
N LEU A 77 20.07 15.91 8.82
CA LEU A 77 20.06 16.15 10.26
C LEU A 77 19.87 17.63 10.69
N SER A 78 18.64 18.00 11.06
CA SER A 78 18.53 18.65 12.36
C SER A 78 18.52 17.53 13.40
N SER A 79 19.72 17.17 13.86
CA SER A 79 19.89 16.62 15.20
C SER A 79 19.08 17.48 16.17
N LEU A 80 18.37 16.85 17.11
CA LEU A 80 17.27 17.42 17.91
C LEU A 80 15.98 17.42 17.07
N VAL A 81 15.24 16.33 16.95
CA VAL A 81 14.50 15.71 18.05
C VAL A 81 14.19 14.28 17.64
N VAL A 82 14.95 13.34 18.22
CA VAL A 82 14.43 11.99 18.48
C VAL A 82 13.36 12.19 19.56
N GLU A 83 12.16 12.62 19.17
CA GLU A 83 10.98 12.49 20.05
C GLU A 83 10.57 11.02 19.99
N ARG A 84 11.30 10.24 20.78
CA ARG A 84 10.77 9.02 21.38
C ARG A 84 9.33 9.28 21.79
N PHE A 85 8.41 8.49 21.24
CA PHE A 85 7.16 8.12 21.89
C PHE A 85 6.39 9.29 22.53
N CYS A 86 5.86 10.22 21.73
CA CYS A 86 4.75 11.06 22.18
C CYS A 86 3.91 11.54 20.99
N ILE A 87 2.85 10.78 20.70
CA ILE A 87 1.69 11.25 19.95
C ILE A 87 1.06 12.41 20.75
N ARG A 88 1.57 13.63 20.60
CA ARG A 88 0.81 14.82 20.99
C ARG A 88 -0.05 15.21 19.80
N ARG A 89 -1.36 15.00 19.97
CA ARG A 89 -2.43 15.49 19.09
C ARG A 89 -2.30 17.01 18.94
N ARG A 90 -1.49 17.45 17.99
CA ARG A 90 -1.60 18.82 17.46
C ARG A 90 -2.84 18.81 16.58
N PHE A 91 -3.75 19.74 16.83
CA PHE A 91 -4.93 19.96 16.02
C PHE A 91 -4.46 20.36 14.62
N VAL A 92 -4.41 19.40 13.70
CA VAL A 92 -4.07 19.61 12.29
C VAL A 92 -5.39 19.75 11.54
N PRO A 93 -5.60 20.83 10.76
CA PRO A 93 -6.79 20.97 9.91
C PRO A 93 -6.90 19.77 8.97
N ALA A 94 -8.12 19.28 8.75
CA ALA A 94 -8.43 18.02 8.05
C ALA A 94 -8.02 17.96 6.56
N ILE A 95 -7.38 19.00 6.04
CA ILE A 95 -6.77 19.02 4.71
C ILE A 95 -5.40 19.67 4.87
N SER A 96 -4.41 18.86 5.20
CA SER A 96 -3.01 19.27 5.14
C SER A 96 -2.31 18.38 4.10
N PRO A 97 -1.55 18.93 3.13
CA PRO A 97 -0.71 18.18 2.20
C PRO A 97 0.36 17.29 2.88
N LEU A 98 0.42 17.27 4.22
CA LEU A 98 1.33 16.46 5.04
C LEU A 98 0.92 14.99 5.23
N LYS A 99 -0.27 14.56 4.77
CA LYS A 99 -0.74 13.17 4.88
C LYS A 99 -1.23 12.57 3.56
N THR A 100 -0.67 13.05 2.45
CA THR A 100 -0.91 12.50 1.12
C THR A 100 0.34 11.83 0.59
N MET A 101 0.24 10.54 0.24
CA MET A 101 1.28 9.79 -0.46
C MET A 101 1.05 9.88 -1.97
N MET A 102 2.11 10.11 -2.74
CA MET A 102 2.06 9.99 -4.20
C MET A 102 2.80 8.74 -4.65
N ILE A 103 2.16 8.00 -5.55
CA ILE A 103 2.76 6.81 -6.14
C ILE A 103 2.59 6.90 -7.66
N TYR A 104 3.71 6.98 -8.35
CA TYR A 104 3.76 6.91 -9.81
C TYR A 104 3.69 5.46 -10.22
N THR A 105 2.87 5.14 -11.23
CA THR A 105 2.68 3.77 -11.71
C THR A 105 2.74 3.75 -13.22
N ASP A 106 3.38 2.72 -13.78
CA ASP A 106 3.43 2.50 -15.23
C ASP A 106 3.49 0.99 -15.55
N GLY A 107 2.98 0.64 -16.73
CA GLY A 107 3.04 -0.70 -17.29
C GLY A 107 3.53 -0.72 -18.73
N ALA A 108 4.52 -1.56 -19.00
CA ALA A 108 5.06 -1.77 -20.34
C ALA A 108 4.78 -3.18 -20.84
N CYS A 109 4.69 -3.34 -22.16
CA CYS A 109 4.63 -4.65 -22.80
C CYS A 109 5.47 -4.64 -24.07
N ALA A 110 6.60 -5.35 -24.04
CA ALA A 110 7.39 -5.66 -25.22
C ALA A 110 6.59 -6.61 -26.13
N SER A 111 6.65 -6.38 -27.45
CA SER A 111 5.94 -7.20 -28.45
C SER A 111 4.43 -7.35 -28.17
N ASN A 112 3.77 -6.30 -27.69
CA ASN A 112 2.34 -6.30 -27.35
C ASN A 112 1.47 -6.82 -28.50
N GLY A 113 0.61 -7.79 -28.22
CA GLY A 113 -0.26 -8.43 -29.22
C GLY A 113 0.36 -9.64 -29.93
N LEU A 114 1.65 -9.94 -29.69
CA LEU A 114 2.32 -11.13 -30.22
C LEU A 114 2.41 -12.24 -29.17
N ALA A 115 2.67 -13.48 -29.62
CA ALA A 115 2.87 -14.62 -28.73
C ALA A 115 4.10 -14.47 -27.81
N SER A 116 5.10 -13.69 -28.26
CA SER A 116 6.31 -13.37 -27.50
C SER A 116 6.14 -12.17 -26.55
N ALA A 117 4.90 -11.73 -26.29
CA ALA A 117 4.65 -10.55 -25.46
C ALA A 117 5.18 -10.75 -24.04
N ARG A 118 5.98 -9.78 -23.57
CA ARG A 118 6.50 -9.73 -22.20
C ARG A 118 6.10 -8.42 -21.56
N ALA A 119 5.36 -8.50 -20.46
CA ALA A 119 4.86 -7.33 -19.77
C ALA A 119 5.59 -7.12 -18.44
N GLY A 120 5.86 -5.86 -18.12
CA GLY A 120 6.52 -5.42 -16.90
C GLY A 120 5.71 -4.29 -16.27
N PHE A 121 5.64 -4.27 -14.95
CA PHE A 121 4.98 -3.22 -14.18
C PHE A 121 5.99 -2.53 -13.26
N ALA A 122 5.75 -1.26 -12.96
CA ALA A 122 6.54 -0.55 -11.98
C ALA A 122 5.70 0.46 -11.20
N PHE A 123 6.14 0.73 -9.98
CA PHE A 123 5.67 1.86 -9.21
C PHE A 123 6.82 2.52 -8.45
N VAL A 124 6.70 3.83 -8.27
CA VAL A 124 7.69 4.67 -7.63
C VAL A 124 6.98 5.55 -6.61
N PHE A 125 7.40 5.43 -5.36
CA PHE A 125 7.00 6.35 -4.28
C PHE A 125 8.24 7.02 -3.70
N ASN A 126 8.08 8.19 -3.08
CA ASN A 126 9.18 8.99 -2.50
C ASN A 126 10.26 9.47 -3.50
N LEU A 127 10.02 9.37 -4.82
CA LEU A 127 10.89 9.80 -5.93
C LEU A 127 12.39 9.55 -5.68
N SER A 128 12.69 8.41 -5.06
CA SER A 128 14.04 7.94 -4.74
C SER A 128 14.29 6.64 -5.48
N PRO A 129 15.51 6.37 -5.97
CA PRO A 129 15.85 5.07 -6.53
C PRO A 129 15.55 3.90 -5.59
N ALA A 130 15.61 4.10 -4.26
CA ALA A 130 15.24 3.09 -3.27
C ALA A 130 13.71 2.86 -3.14
N GLY A 131 12.90 3.78 -3.67
CA GLY A 131 11.44 3.67 -3.75
C GLY A 131 10.93 3.09 -5.08
N ASN A 132 11.84 2.76 -6.01
CA ASN A 132 11.50 2.12 -7.28
C ASN A 132 11.27 0.63 -7.06
N ASN A 133 10.06 0.18 -7.40
CA ASN A 133 9.69 -1.23 -7.33
C ASN A 133 9.14 -1.64 -8.68
N SER A 134 9.62 -2.75 -9.22
CA SER A 134 9.17 -3.27 -10.51
C SER A 134 9.21 -4.79 -10.55
N GLY A 135 8.51 -5.37 -11.52
CA GLY A 135 8.46 -6.80 -11.71
C GLY A 135 7.84 -7.19 -13.04
N ALA A 136 8.11 -8.42 -13.48
CA ALA A 136 7.41 -9.00 -14.62
C ALA A 136 5.94 -9.25 -14.25
N VAL A 137 5.03 -8.98 -15.18
CA VAL A 137 3.62 -9.35 -15.04
C VAL A 137 3.51 -10.87 -15.06
N GLU A 138 2.72 -11.41 -14.15
CA GLU A 138 2.53 -12.84 -14.04
C GLU A 138 1.56 -13.36 -15.11
N GLN A 139 1.85 -14.56 -15.61
CA GLN A 139 1.03 -15.20 -16.64
C GLN A 139 -0.35 -15.59 -16.11
N LYS A 140 -0.42 -16.09 -14.87
CA LYS A 140 -1.68 -16.36 -14.18
C LYS A 140 -2.14 -15.12 -13.41
N GLY A 141 -3.43 -14.79 -13.51
CA GLY A 141 -4.06 -13.73 -12.72
C GLY A 141 -4.41 -14.16 -11.29
N PRO A 142 -5.01 -13.26 -10.49
CA PRO A 142 -5.43 -13.55 -9.11
C PRO A 142 -6.36 -14.77 -8.97
N GLY A 143 -7.15 -15.09 -10.00
CA GLY A 143 -8.01 -16.27 -10.04
C GLY A 143 -7.34 -17.55 -10.57
N GLY A 144 -6.03 -17.51 -10.85
CA GLY A 144 -5.26 -18.64 -11.36
C GLY A 144 -5.40 -18.89 -12.87
N GLN A 145 -6.27 -18.16 -13.57
CA GLN A 145 -6.41 -18.29 -15.03
C GLN A 145 -5.21 -17.67 -15.75
N VAL A 146 -4.81 -18.29 -16.87
CA VAL A 146 -3.76 -17.79 -17.76
C VAL A 146 -4.29 -16.64 -18.60
N HIS A 147 -3.53 -15.54 -18.65
CA HIS A 147 -3.83 -14.37 -19.46
C HIS A 147 -2.64 -13.98 -20.35
N PRO A 148 -2.90 -13.45 -21.55
CA PRO A 148 -1.83 -12.90 -22.37
C PRO A 148 -1.25 -11.64 -21.73
N HIS A 149 0.04 -11.43 -21.93
CA HIS A 149 0.70 -10.18 -21.57
C HIS A 149 0.23 -9.05 -22.48
N THR A 150 -0.23 -7.96 -21.87
CA THR A 150 -0.64 -6.75 -22.60
C THR A 150 -0.25 -5.52 -21.81
N SER A 151 -0.10 -4.38 -22.48
CA SER A 151 0.16 -3.10 -21.82
C SER A 151 -0.94 -2.76 -20.81
N ASN A 152 -2.23 -2.90 -21.16
CA ASN A 152 -3.33 -2.63 -20.23
C ASN A 152 -3.29 -3.49 -18.96
N ARG A 153 -2.88 -4.76 -19.08
CA ARG A 153 -2.74 -5.65 -17.92
C ARG A 153 -1.57 -5.23 -17.04
N ALA A 154 -0.45 -4.82 -17.65
CA ALA A 154 0.71 -4.29 -16.95
C ALA A 154 0.39 -3.01 -16.16
N GLU A 155 -0.32 -2.07 -16.80
CA GLU A 155 -0.72 -0.79 -16.21
C GLU A 155 -1.60 -1.00 -14.96
N LEU A 156 -2.56 -1.92 -15.05
CA LEU A 156 -3.45 -2.23 -13.93
C LEU A 156 -2.71 -3.00 -12.82
N ARG A 157 -1.82 -3.91 -13.18
CA ARG A 157 -0.96 -4.65 -12.24
C ARG A 157 -0.03 -3.72 -11.46
N ALA A 158 0.46 -2.63 -12.08
CA ALA A 158 1.29 -1.62 -11.44
C ALA A 158 0.56 -0.92 -10.27
N VAL A 159 -0.71 -0.55 -10.48
CA VAL A 159 -1.55 0.06 -9.42
C VAL A 159 -1.81 -0.93 -8.28
N ILE A 160 -2.13 -2.18 -8.62
CA ILE A 160 -2.38 -3.23 -7.62
C ILE A 160 -1.13 -3.49 -6.79
N ALA A 161 0.04 -3.57 -7.44
CA ALA A 161 1.34 -3.67 -6.76
C ALA A 161 1.55 -2.50 -5.80
N ALA A 162 1.39 -1.26 -6.29
CA ALA A 162 1.58 -0.04 -5.52
C ALA A 162 0.71 0.00 -4.25
N LEU A 163 -0.57 -0.33 -4.38
CA LEU A 163 -1.51 -0.28 -3.25
C LEU A 163 -1.39 -1.47 -2.30
N SER A 164 -0.90 -2.62 -2.77
CA SER A 164 -0.67 -3.82 -1.95
C SER A 164 0.70 -3.83 -1.28
N PHE A 165 1.63 -3.01 -1.76
CA PHE A 165 3.02 -3.01 -1.31
C PHE A 165 3.16 -2.89 0.19
N ARG A 166 2.34 -2.04 0.82
CA ARG A 166 2.32 -1.89 2.27
C ARG A 166 1.02 -1.25 2.72
N GLY A 167 0.74 -1.33 4.02
CA GLY A 167 -0.41 -0.64 4.61
C GLY A 167 -0.16 0.86 4.72
N TRP A 168 -0.31 1.62 3.62
CA TRP A 168 -0.07 3.07 3.61
C TRP A 168 -0.89 3.79 4.71
N TRP A 169 -2.11 3.35 4.97
CA TRP A 169 -2.93 3.90 6.07
C TRP A 169 -2.30 3.66 7.47
N GLY A 170 -1.63 2.52 7.66
CA GLY A 170 -0.93 2.17 8.90
C GLY A 170 0.30 3.03 9.15
N GLU A 171 0.93 3.56 8.10
CA GLU A 171 2.00 4.56 8.19
C GLU A 171 1.47 5.99 8.48
N GLY A 172 0.14 6.16 8.57
CA GLY A 172 -0.50 7.43 8.91
C GLY A 172 -0.92 8.28 7.70
N TRP A 173 -0.82 7.75 6.47
CA TRP A 173 -1.34 8.39 5.27
C TRP A 173 -2.87 8.38 5.25
N THR A 174 -3.48 9.56 5.04
CA THR A 174 -4.94 9.70 4.94
C THR A 174 -5.42 9.74 3.50
N ARG A 175 -4.50 9.93 2.55
CA ARG A 175 -4.78 9.90 1.12
C ARG A 175 -3.59 9.31 0.37
N VAL A 176 -3.86 8.52 -0.66
CA VAL A 176 -2.89 8.09 -1.67
C VAL A 176 -3.36 8.58 -3.03
N VAL A 177 -2.46 9.22 -3.77
CA VAL A 177 -2.67 9.69 -5.14
C VAL A 177 -1.87 8.78 -6.07
N ILE A 178 -2.58 8.00 -6.88
CA ILE A 178 -2.00 7.21 -7.97
C ILE A 178 -1.79 8.14 -9.16
N VAL A 179 -0.54 8.33 -9.54
CA VAL A 179 -0.14 9.13 -10.70
C VAL A 179 0.16 8.18 -11.85
N THR A 180 -0.52 8.36 -12.96
CA THR A 180 -0.38 7.51 -14.15
C THR A 180 -0.65 8.33 -15.41
N ASP A 181 -0.05 7.98 -16.53
CA ASP A 181 -0.42 8.51 -17.85
C ASP A 181 -1.46 7.64 -18.57
N SER A 182 -1.86 6.51 -17.97
CA SER A 182 -2.84 5.59 -18.52
C SER A 182 -4.27 6.08 -18.34
N GLU A 183 -4.92 6.43 -19.46
CA GLU A 183 -6.38 6.65 -19.49
C GLU A 183 -7.13 5.37 -19.10
N TYR A 184 -6.63 4.20 -19.52
CA TYR A 184 -7.22 2.91 -19.20
C TYR A 184 -7.37 2.70 -17.69
N VAL A 185 -6.31 3.01 -16.93
CA VAL A 185 -6.32 2.93 -15.47
C VAL A 185 -7.17 4.05 -14.87
N SER A 186 -6.86 5.30 -15.20
CA SER A 186 -7.45 6.46 -14.53
C SER A 186 -8.97 6.54 -14.71
N GLU A 187 -9.50 6.34 -15.91
CA GLU A 187 -10.94 6.28 -16.14
C GLU A 187 -11.56 4.93 -15.80
N GLY A 188 -10.79 3.84 -15.94
CA GLY A 188 -11.23 2.52 -15.54
C GLY A 188 -11.61 2.48 -14.06
N ALA A 189 -10.70 2.95 -13.21
CA ALA A 189 -10.86 2.94 -11.76
C ALA A 189 -11.86 3.96 -11.22
N THR A 190 -12.11 5.06 -11.94
CA THR A 190 -12.99 6.16 -11.49
C THR A 190 -14.38 6.16 -12.11
N ILE A 191 -14.54 5.62 -13.33
CA ILE A 191 -15.80 5.69 -14.10
C ILE A 191 -16.25 4.31 -14.57
N ARG A 192 -15.41 3.58 -15.33
CA ARG A 192 -15.86 2.40 -16.06
C ARG A 192 -16.18 1.24 -15.14
N MET A 193 -15.36 1.01 -14.11
CA MET A 193 -15.55 -0.10 -13.17
C MET A 193 -16.92 -0.04 -12.48
N ARG A 194 -17.35 1.14 -12.04
CA ARG A 194 -18.71 1.37 -11.51
C ARG A 194 -19.80 1.05 -12.54
N ASN A 195 -19.61 1.43 -13.79
CA ASN A 195 -20.58 1.15 -14.86
C ASN A 195 -20.64 -0.34 -15.22
N TRP A 196 -19.48 -1.02 -15.24
CA TRP A 196 -19.39 -2.46 -15.45
C TRP A 196 -20.05 -3.22 -14.31
N ALA A 197 -19.82 -2.83 -13.05
CA ALA A 197 -20.47 -3.43 -11.87
C ALA A 197 -22.01 -3.37 -11.97
N ARG A 198 -22.55 -2.26 -12.45
CA ARG A 198 -24.00 -2.09 -12.69
C ARG A 198 -24.54 -2.95 -13.83
N ARG A 199 -23.68 -3.38 -14.74
CA ARG A 199 -24.01 -4.16 -15.94
C ARG A 199 -23.51 -5.61 -15.86
N GLY A 200 -23.20 -6.11 -14.66
CA GLY A 200 -22.71 -7.48 -14.47
C GLY A 200 -21.36 -7.74 -15.15
N TRP A 201 -20.43 -6.79 -15.05
CA TRP A 201 -19.09 -6.82 -15.66
C TRP A 201 -19.09 -6.87 -17.19
N ARG A 202 -20.02 -6.14 -17.81
CA ARG A 202 -20.11 -5.98 -19.27
C ARG A 202 -19.93 -4.54 -19.70
N THR A 203 -19.30 -4.38 -20.86
CA THR A 203 -19.12 -3.10 -21.55
C THR A 203 -20.46 -2.56 -22.09
N SER A 204 -20.48 -1.32 -22.59
CA SER A 204 -21.65 -0.76 -23.29
C SER A 204 -22.05 -1.53 -24.54
N ALA A 205 -21.09 -2.21 -25.19
CA ALA A 205 -21.33 -3.08 -26.32
C ALA A 205 -21.81 -4.49 -25.93
N GLY A 206 -21.98 -4.78 -24.63
CA GLY A 206 -22.45 -6.08 -24.13
C GLY A 206 -21.36 -7.15 -23.95
N SER A 207 -20.16 -6.94 -24.50
CA SER A 207 -19.02 -7.83 -24.31
C SER A 207 -18.51 -7.81 -22.85
N PRO A 208 -17.92 -8.91 -22.34
CA PRO A 208 -17.27 -8.93 -21.03
C PRO A 208 -16.20 -7.85 -20.89
N ALA A 209 -16.08 -7.25 -19.72
CA ALA A 209 -15.01 -6.30 -19.42
C ALA A 209 -13.65 -7.02 -19.46
N ALA A 210 -12.69 -6.47 -20.22
CA ALA A 210 -11.33 -6.99 -20.27
C ALA A 210 -10.60 -6.80 -18.93
N ASN A 211 -9.73 -7.76 -18.58
CA ASN A 211 -8.95 -7.76 -17.34
C ASN A 211 -9.81 -7.70 -16.07
N ARG A 212 -11.01 -8.27 -16.11
CA ARG A 212 -11.96 -8.30 -14.98
C ARG A 212 -11.31 -8.79 -13.69
N ASP A 213 -10.48 -9.83 -13.78
CA ASP A 213 -9.76 -10.43 -12.66
C ASP A 213 -8.93 -9.40 -11.87
N LEU A 214 -8.21 -8.52 -12.57
CA LEU A 214 -7.43 -7.46 -11.94
C LEU A 214 -8.32 -6.30 -11.47
N TRP A 215 -9.40 -5.99 -12.17
CA TRP A 215 -10.33 -4.95 -11.72
C TRP A 215 -11.06 -5.34 -10.44
N GLU A 216 -11.46 -6.60 -10.31
CA GLU A 216 -12.04 -7.15 -9.07
C GLU A 216 -11.01 -7.09 -7.93
N ALA A 217 -9.77 -7.53 -8.17
CA ALA A 217 -8.70 -7.41 -7.18
C ALA A 217 -8.42 -5.95 -6.76
N LEU A 218 -8.40 -5.01 -7.71
CA LEU A 218 -8.26 -3.59 -7.41
C LEU A 218 -9.43 -3.08 -6.57
N SER A 219 -10.66 -3.43 -6.92
CA SER A 219 -11.86 -3.07 -6.15
C SER A 219 -11.77 -3.55 -4.70
N ASP A 220 -11.33 -4.78 -4.47
CA ASP A 220 -11.19 -5.32 -3.12
C ASP A 220 -10.17 -4.54 -2.29
N ILE A 221 -9.03 -4.18 -2.90
CA ILE A 221 -8.01 -3.33 -2.29
C ILE A 221 -8.59 -1.95 -1.96
N LEU A 222 -9.27 -1.30 -2.90
CA LEU A 222 -9.90 0.01 -2.70
C LEU A 222 -10.91 -0.02 -1.56
N GLY A 223 -11.69 -1.10 -1.43
CA GLY A 223 -12.59 -1.29 -0.29
C GLY A 223 -11.86 -1.40 1.04
N GLY A 224 -10.68 -2.03 1.06
CA GLY A 224 -9.79 -2.06 2.22
C GLY A 224 -9.35 -0.65 2.65
N TYR A 225 -8.90 0.17 1.70
CA TYR A 225 -8.53 1.57 1.94
C TYR A 225 -9.71 2.41 2.45
N ALA A 226 -10.90 2.23 1.87
CA ALA A 226 -12.12 2.92 2.29
C ALA A 226 -12.50 2.60 3.74
N ARG A 227 -12.45 1.32 4.14
CA ARG A 227 -12.70 0.90 5.53
C ARG A 227 -11.67 1.46 6.51
N SER A 228 -10.42 1.62 6.07
CA SER A 228 -9.35 2.23 6.86
C SER A 228 -9.41 3.76 6.91
N GLY A 229 -10.33 4.40 6.18
CA GLY A 229 -10.44 5.86 6.12
C GLY A 229 -9.29 6.54 5.37
N CYS A 230 -8.63 5.81 4.46
CA CYS A 230 -7.56 6.33 3.62
C CYS A 230 -8.07 6.46 2.18
N GLU A 231 -8.13 7.69 1.67
CA GLU A 231 -8.68 7.97 0.34
C GLU A 231 -7.72 7.55 -0.78
N ILE A 232 -8.25 6.86 -1.79
CA ILE A 232 -7.50 6.60 -3.03
C ILE A 232 -8.03 7.47 -4.16
N SER A 233 -7.15 8.26 -4.74
CA SER A 233 -7.46 9.14 -5.88
C SER A 233 -6.51 8.88 -7.05
N PHE A 234 -7.01 9.05 -8.28
CA PHE A 234 -6.28 8.83 -9.52
C PHE A 234 -6.03 10.15 -10.24
N TRP A 235 -4.77 10.42 -10.56
CA TRP A 235 -4.34 11.60 -11.30
C TRP A 235 -3.73 11.19 -12.65
N ARG A 236 -4.47 11.45 -13.74
CA ARG A 236 -3.93 11.27 -15.09
C ARG A 236 -2.98 12.42 -15.44
N VAL A 237 -1.72 12.10 -15.73
CA VAL A 237 -0.68 13.08 -16.08
C VAL A 237 -0.11 12.83 -17.50
N PRO A 238 0.51 13.82 -18.14
CA PRO A 238 1.28 13.57 -19.36
C PRO A 238 2.48 12.65 -19.10
N ARG A 239 2.80 11.76 -20.05
CA ARG A 239 3.91 10.78 -19.94
C ARG A 239 5.26 11.37 -19.53
N LYS A 240 5.55 12.62 -19.93
CA LYS A 240 6.78 13.34 -19.55
C LYS A 240 6.95 13.54 -18.03
N TRP A 241 5.88 13.36 -17.25
CA TRP A 241 5.89 13.43 -15.79
C TRP A 241 5.92 12.05 -15.12
N ASN A 242 5.91 10.96 -15.88
CA ASN A 242 5.90 9.58 -15.38
C ASN A 242 7.15 8.78 -15.83
N THR A 243 8.26 9.47 -16.11
CA THR A 243 9.41 8.88 -16.80
C THR A 243 10.16 7.82 -15.99
N LEU A 244 10.21 7.95 -14.66
CA LEU A 244 10.87 6.96 -13.79
C LEU A 244 10.11 5.64 -13.77
N ALA A 245 8.78 5.69 -13.62
CA ALA A 245 7.95 4.50 -13.66
C ALA A 245 7.98 3.87 -15.06
N ASP A 246 7.91 4.67 -16.13
CA ASP A 246 8.03 4.21 -17.52
C ASP A 246 9.33 3.45 -17.78
N ALA A 247 10.47 4.01 -17.37
CA ALA A 247 11.76 3.37 -17.53
C ALA A 247 11.85 2.05 -16.74
N ALA A 248 11.36 2.05 -15.50
CA ALA A 248 11.36 0.86 -14.64
C ALA A 248 10.43 -0.25 -15.16
N ALA A 249 9.26 0.10 -15.69
CA ALA A 249 8.31 -0.86 -16.26
C ALA A 249 8.87 -1.48 -17.55
N LYS A 250 9.52 -0.69 -18.41
CA LYS A 250 10.23 -1.19 -19.59
C LYS A 250 11.37 -2.11 -19.24
N ALA A 251 12.20 -1.76 -18.26
CA ALA A 251 13.26 -2.66 -17.80
C ALA A 251 12.69 -3.99 -17.28
N ALA A 252 11.52 -3.94 -16.62
CA ALA A 252 10.85 -5.11 -16.09
C ALA A 252 10.28 -6.07 -17.15
N THR A 253 10.16 -5.66 -18.43
CA THR A 253 9.74 -6.60 -19.50
C THR A 253 10.80 -7.67 -19.75
N GLU A 254 12.04 -7.43 -19.37
CA GLU A 254 13.14 -8.38 -19.53
C GLU A 254 13.31 -9.34 -18.34
N LEU A 255 12.57 -9.14 -17.25
CA LEU A 255 12.63 -10.00 -16.06
C LEU A 255 11.86 -11.32 -16.28
N GLU A 256 12.32 -12.38 -15.63
CA GLU A 256 11.58 -13.64 -15.55
C GLU A 256 10.50 -13.53 -14.46
N GLY A 257 9.27 -13.87 -14.80
CA GLY A 257 8.14 -13.86 -13.87
C GLY A 257 7.97 -15.23 -13.19
N SER A 258 7.41 -15.24 -11.98
CA SER A 258 7.08 -16.45 -11.21
C SER A 258 6.00 -17.33 -11.85
N GLY A 259 5.39 -16.90 -12.97
CA GLY A 259 4.25 -17.55 -13.64
C GLY A 259 2.93 -17.43 -12.85
N GLU A 260 3.00 -17.37 -11.53
CA GLU A 260 1.87 -17.26 -10.60
C GLU A 260 1.74 -15.87 -10.01
N TYR A 261 0.50 -15.39 -9.89
CA TYR A 261 0.20 -14.11 -9.28
C TYR A 261 0.69 -14.04 -7.83
N THR A 262 1.47 -13.02 -7.51
CA THR A 262 1.97 -12.82 -6.14
C THR A 262 1.63 -11.44 -5.62
N ASN A 263 1.30 -11.35 -4.32
CA ASN A 263 1.18 -10.06 -3.68
C ASN A 263 2.57 -9.43 -3.59
N THR A 264 2.72 -8.26 -4.22
CA THR A 264 3.92 -7.45 -4.06
C THR A 264 3.89 -6.90 -2.65
N LEU A 265 4.67 -7.46 -1.73
CA LEU A 265 4.77 -7.02 -0.33
C LEU A 265 6.14 -6.38 -0.11
N GLY A 266 6.14 -5.16 0.41
CA GLY A 266 7.32 -4.47 0.90
C GLY A 266 7.63 -4.92 2.32
N ILE A 267 8.92 -4.92 2.66
CA ILE A 267 9.36 -5.14 4.04
C ILE A 267 8.96 -3.89 4.85
N LEU A 268 8.15 -4.08 5.89
CA LEU A 268 7.98 -3.10 6.96
C LEU A 268 9.31 -3.01 7.71
N VAL A 269 10.04 -1.91 7.53
CA VAL A 269 11.27 -1.60 8.28
C VAL A 269 10.92 -0.69 9.45
#